data_AF-A0A8C0G8N6-F1
#
_entry.id   AF-A0A8C0G8N6-F1
#
_cell.length_a   1.000
_cell.length_b   1.000
_cell.length_c   1.000
_cell.angle_alpha   90.00
_cell.angle_beta   90.00
_cell.angle_gamma   90.00
#
_symmetry.space_group_name_H-M   'P 1'
#
loop_
_entity.id
_entity.type
_entity.pdbx_description
1 polymer ?
#
loop_
_entity_poly.entity_id
_entity_poly.type
_entity_poly.pdbx_seq_one_letter_code
_entity_poly.pdbx_strand_id
1 'polypeptide(L)'
;MGSISQAITEMGLDLYNELNKNTANKNIFVSPMSISTGLVMVLLGARGNTATQMQTVSVNKTLVHASLFLPCLKPSPSRCDLVGGIHTEFQTLLSQLKNLNKSYVLSLANSLFAQKGYNFHQSKSVQMMYQKDRFKIAHIQEMNAQILMIPYAGKSLSMIILLPDDITGLEQKLIRWTSLESMKDREVEVYLPRFKLEDTFELNLPLQEMGMIDVFEESKADLSGMAPPRKLFLSKVVHKAYVEVNEEGTLAAAATGSVVVNRSHISDGLFMADHPFLFFIQHNPTNTILFLGKLCSP
;
A
#
# COMPACT_ATOMS: atom_id res chain seq x y z
N MET A 1 -17.01 -8.55 19.55
CA MET A 1 -16.91 -7.07 19.46
C MET A 1 -15.71 -6.78 18.58
N GLY A 2 -15.90 -6.17 17.40
CA GLY A 2 -14.79 -5.88 16.49
C GLY A 2 -13.90 -4.76 17.03
N SER A 3 -12.58 -4.92 16.92
CA SER A 3 -11.62 -3.87 17.29
C SER A 3 -11.61 -2.74 16.26
N ILE A 4 -11.16 -1.55 16.65
CA ILE A 4 -10.96 -0.41 15.72
C ILE A 4 -10.02 -0.81 14.57
N SER A 5 -9.01 -1.64 14.88
CA SER A 5 -8.10 -2.18 13.88
C SER A 5 -8.79 -3.04 12.82
N GLN A 6 -9.81 -3.80 13.21
CA GLN A 6 -10.61 -4.58 12.28
C GLN A 6 -11.43 -3.66 11.36
N ALA A 7 -12.07 -2.63 11.91
CA ALA A 7 -12.85 -1.67 11.11
C ALA A 7 -11.99 -0.92 10.08
N ILE A 8 -10.78 -0.47 10.46
CA ILE A 8 -9.83 0.18 9.54
C ILE A 8 -9.40 -0.79 8.43
N THR A 9 -9.18 -2.05 8.80
CA THR A 9 -8.79 -3.10 7.85
C THR A 9 -9.92 -3.39 6.87
N GLU A 10 -11.15 -3.58 7.34
CA GLU A 10 -12.34 -3.78 6.51
C GLU A 10 -12.55 -2.62 5.53
N MET A 11 -12.54 -1.38 6.02
CA MET A 11 -12.65 -0.19 5.17
C MET A 11 -11.54 -0.15 4.11
N GLY A 12 -10.30 -0.44 4.50
CA GLY A 12 -9.16 -0.49 3.58
C GLY A 12 -9.31 -1.53 2.47
N LEU A 13 -9.87 -2.69 2.79
CA LEU A 13 -10.13 -3.77 1.84
C LEU A 13 -11.28 -3.41 0.89
N ASP A 14 -12.37 -2.82 1.41
CA ASP A 14 -13.49 -2.37 0.59
C ASP A 14 -13.06 -1.27 -0.38
N LEU A 15 -12.28 -0.29 0.11
CA LEU A 15 -11.73 0.76 -0.74
C LEU A 15 -10.77 0.19 -1.79
N TYR A 16 -9.92 -0.77 -1.42
CA TYR A 16 -9.06 -1.45 -2.37
C TYR A 16 -9.87 -2.12 -3.49
N ASN A 17 -10.97 -2.80 -3.15
CA ASN A 17 -11.83 -3.44 -4.13
C ASN A 17 -12.44 -2.40 -5.09
N GLU A 18 -12.94 -1.27 -4.59
CA GLU A 18 -13.45 -0.19 -5.45
C GLU A 18 -12.38 0.43 -6.36
N LEU A 19 -11.16 0.62 -5.85
CA LEU A 19 -10.04 1.11 -6.65
C LEU A 19 -9.62 0.09 -7.71
N ASN A 20 -9.65 -1.21 -7.39
CA ASN A 20 -9.22 -2.28 -8.28
C ASN A 20 -10.15 -2.48 -9.49
N LYS A 21 -11.47 -2.29 -9.32
CA LYS A 21 -12.46 -2.35 -10.42
C LYS A 21 -12.08 -1.47 -11.62
N ASN A 22 -11.48 -0.32 -11.36
CA ASN A 22 -11.13 0.69 -12.37
C ASN A 22 -9.66 0.64 -12.82
N THR A 23 -8.86 -0.29 -12.28
CA THR A 23 -7.40 -0.30 -12.45
C THR A 23 -6.83 -1.71 -12.66
N ALA A 24 -7.35 -2.42 -13.67
CA ALA A 24 -6.77 -3.67 -14.13
C ALA A 24 -5.27 -3.48 -14.45
N ASN A 25 -4.41 -4.27 -13.80
CA ASN A 25 -2.95 -4.31 -13.98
C ASN A 25 -2.15 -3.03 -13.64
N LYS A 26 -2.70 -2.10 -12.86
CA LYS A 26 -1.92 -0.96 -12.33
C LYS A 26 -1.53 -1.19 -10.87
N ASN A 27 -0.42 -0.59 -10.45
CA ASN A 27 -0.09 -0.53 -9.04
C ASN A 27 -1.17 0.23 -8.26
N ILE A 28 -1.38 -0.17 -7.01
CA ILE A 28 -2.26 0.53 -6.08
C ILE A 28 -1.50 0.65 -4.77
N PHE A 29 -1.46 1.83 -4.18
CA PHE A 29 -0.90 2.02 -2.85
C PHE A 29 -1.71 3.04 -2.04
N VAL A 30 -2.29 2.59 -0.92
CA VAL A 30 -3.15 3.42 -0.07
C VAL A 30 -2.85 3.20 1.42
N SER A 31 -3.25 4.16 2.25
CA SER A 31 -3.19 4.05 3.71
C SER A 31 -4.60 4.10 4.29
N PRO A 32 -5.22 2.94 4.58
CA PRO A 32 -6.56 2.90 5.17
C PRO A 32 -6.66 3.72 6.45
N MET A 33 -5.64 3.63 7.32
CA MET A 33 -5.58 4.39 8.57
C MET A 33 -5.63 5.91 8.35
N SER A 34 -4.86 6.42 7.38
CA SER A 34 -4.84 7.86 7.06
C SER A 34 -6.19 8.34 6.52
N ILE A 35 -6.79 7.56 5.61
CA ILE A 35 -8.09 7.86 5.00
C ILE A 35 -9.19 7.82 6.06
N SER A 36 -9.26 6.76 6.88
CA SER A 36 -10.20 6.66 8.01
C SER A 36 -10.10 7.87 8.93
N THR A 37 -8.89 8.30 9.28
CA THR A 37 -8.68 9.44 10.18
C THR A 37 -9.24 10.72 9.57
N GLY A 38 -9.00 10.96 8.27
CA GLY A 38 -9.57 12.07 7.52
C GLY A 38 -11.11 12.08 7.56
N LEU A 39 -11.73 10.93 7.28
CA LEU A 39 -13.18 10.78 7.25
C LEU A 39 -13.81 10.94 8.65
N VAL A 40 -13.15 10.43 9.70
CA VAL A 40 -13.61 10.58 11.09
C VAL A 40 -13.62 12.04 11.51
N MET A 41 -12.62 12.84 11.12
CA MET A 41 -12.61 14.28 11.42
C MET A 41 -13.80 15.01 10.80
N VAL A 42 -14.20 14.63 9.58
CA VAL A 42 -15.40 15.18 8.93
C VAL A 42 -16.68 14.66 9.60
N LEU A 43 -16.72 13.37 9.96
CA LEU A 43 -17.86 12.75 10.63
C LEU A 43 -18.21 13.42 11.97
N LEU A 44 -17.23 13.89 12.74
CA LEU A 44 -17.48 14.63 14.01
C LEU A 44 -18.38 15.86 13.80
N GLY A 45 -18.30 16.47 12.62
CA GLY A 45 -19.10 17.59 12.21
C GLY A 45 -20.37 17.25 11.44
N ALA A 46 -20.51 16.01 10.99
CA ALA A 46 -21.66 15.57 10.20
C ALA A 46 -22.89 15.34 11.08
N ARG A 47 -24.09 15.58 10.53
CA ARG A 47 -25.37 15.31 11.19
C ARG A 47 -26.33 14.59 10.23
N GLY A 48 -27.48 14.17 10.75
CA GLY A 48 -28.56 13.56 9.97
C GLY A 48 -28.12 12.35 9.12
N ASN A 49 -28.58 12.33 7.87
CA ASN A 49 -28.29 11.25 6.92
C ASN A 49 -26.81 11.22 6.51
N THR A 50 -26.17 12.39 6.39
CA THR A 50 -24.74 12.52 6.10
C THR A 50 -23.88 11.76 7.12
N ALA A 51 -24.14 11.94 8.41
CA ALA A 51 -23.43 11.21 9.47
C ALA A 51 -23.66 9.70 9.38
N THR A 52 -24.89 9.27 9.11
CA THR A 52 -25.26 7.85 9.03
C THR A 52 -24.56 7.14 7.87
N GLN A 53 -24.51 7.77 6.70
CA GLN A 53 -23.77 7.25 5.53
C GLN A 53 -22.28 7.17 5.82
N MET A 54 -21.69 8.26 6.36
CA MET A 54 -20.26 8.29 6.68
C MET A 54 -19.85 7.26 7.73
N GLN A 55 -20.69 7.02 8.74
CA GLN A 55 -20.48 5.96 9.73
C GLN A 55 -20.47 4.60 9.06
N THR A 56 -21.48 4.30 8.24
CA THR A 56 -21.61 3.00 7.57
C THR A 56 -20.36 2.64 6.75
N VAL A 57 -19.77 3.62 6.07
CA VAL A 57 -18.56 3.44 5.23
C VAL A 57 -17.26 3.43 6.05
N SER A 58 -17.13 4.31 7.06
CA SER A 58 -15.84 4.52 7.75
C SER A 58 -15.65 3.63 8.98
N VAL A 59 -16.74 3.28 9.64
CA VAL A 59 -16.76 2.58 10.92
C VAL A 59 -18.01 1.71 10.94
N ASN A 60 -17.90 0.45 10.49
CA ASN A 60 -18.95 -0.54 10.67
C ASN A 60 -19.56 -0.40 12.09
N LYS A 61 -20.90 -0.45 12.21
CA LYS A 61 -21.83 0.05 13.26
C LYS A 61 -21.45 -0.12 14.76
N THR A 62 -20.32 -0.72 15.08
CA THR A 62 -19.95 -1.27 16.39
C THR A 62 -19.07 -0.34 17.24
N LEU A 63 -18.52 0.76 16.71
CA LEU A 63 -17.53 1.58 17.43
C LEU A 63 -17.95 3.05 17.59
N VAL A 64 -19.18 3.27 18.06
CA VAL A 64 -19.67 4.62 18.43
C VAL A 64 -19.17 5.06 19.83
N HIS A 65 -18.31 4.27 20.48
CA HIS A 65 -17.75 4.62 21.79
C HIS A 65 -16.24 4.41 21.82
N ALA A 66 -15.47 5.32 21.22
CA ALA A 66 -14.04 5.40 21.50
C ALA A 66 -13.52 6.83 21.31
N SER A 67 -13.55 7.56 22.42
CA SER A 67 -12.80 8.77 22.70
C SER A 67 -11.29 8.49 22.64
N LEU A 68 -10.70 8.32 21.44
CA LEU A 68 -9.27 8.01 21.31
C LEU A 68 -8.48 8.84 20.29
N PHE A 69 -9.09 9.88 19.72
CA PHE A 69 -8.33 10.85 18.94
C PHE A 69 -8.17 12.14 19.75
N LEU A 70 -7.06 12.24 20.49
CA LEU A 70 -6.22 13.42 20.77
C LEU A 70 -5.37 13.10 22.01
N PRO A 71 -4.03 13.09 21.88
CA PRO A 71 -3.34 14.38 21.87
C PRO A 71 -2.14 14.40 20.90
N CYS A 72 -2.18 15.25 19.87
CA CYS A 72 -1.03 16.00 19.33
C CYS A 72 -1.44 16.68 18.02
N LEU A 73 -2.14 17.80 18.12
CA LEU A 73 -2.17 18.81 17.08
C LEU A 73 -1.87 20.14 17.76
N LYS A 74 -0.59 20.51 17.77
CA LYS A 74 -0.17 21.91 17.96
C LYS A 74 0.40 22.38 16.63
N PRO A 75 -0.15 23.44 16.02
CA PRO A 75 0.49 24.08 14.89
C PRO A 75 1.51 25.11 15.41
N SER A 76 2.64 25.24 14.73
CA SER A 76 3.43 26.48 14.75
C SER A 76 4.05 26.72 13.37
N PRO A 77 4.31 27.98 12.97
CA PRO A 77 4.54 28.33 11.57
C PRO A 77 6.01 28.62 11.22
N SER A 78 6.24 28.61 9.91
CA SER A 78 7.21 29.40 9.13
C SER A 78 8.56 28.77 8.70
N ARG A 79 8.63 28.61 7.36
CA ARG A 79 9.64 29.07 6.38
C ARG A 79 11.10 28.59 6.52
N CYS A 80 11.64 28.05 5.42
CA CYS A 80 12.68 28.72 4.61
C CYS A 80 13.04 27.87 3.37
N ASP A 81 13.05 28.55 2.22
CA ASP A 81 13.78 28.16 1.02
C ASP A 81 15.28 28.08 1.30
N LEU A 82 15.97 27.11 0.69
CA LEU A 82 17.34 27.30 0.21
C LEU A 82 17.69 26.28 -0.88
N VAL A 83 18.37 26.81 -1.90
CA VAL A 83 18.78 26.25 -3.18
C VAL A 83 20.11 25.51 -3.02
N GLY A 84 20.30 24.40 -3.76
CA GLY A 84 21.63 23.83 -4.04
C GLY A 84 21.79 22.34 -3.78
N GLY A 85 20.95 21.50 -4.39
CA GLY A 85 21.06 20.03 -4.28
C GLY A 85 21.52 19.37 -5.58
N ILE A 86 22.24 18.25 -5.42
CA ILE A 86 22.83 17.28 -6.38
C ILE A 86 21.94 16.99 -7.62
N HIS A 87 20.64 17.26 -7.51
CA HIS A 87 19.64 17.13 -8.56
C HIS A 87 19.89 18.03 -9.79
N THR A 88 20.53 19.19 -9.63
CA THR A 88 20.82 20.09 -10.76
C THR A 88 22.01 19.62 -11.58
N GLU A 89 23.05 19.08 -10.94
CA GLU A 89 24.23 18.53 -11.64
C GLU A 89 23.89 17.29 -12.49
N PHE A 90 22.97 16.46 -12.01
CA PHE A 90 22.51 15.27 -12.74
C PHE A 90 21.71 15.64 -14.00
N GLN A 91 20.91 16.71 -13.95
CA GLN A 91 20.20 17.26 -15.10
C GLN A 91 21.16 17.88 -16.13
N THR A 92 22.21 18.55 -15.68
CA THR A 92 23.24 19.10 -16.57
C THR A 92 24.01 17.99 -17.30
N LEU A 93 24.40 16.92 -16.61
CA LEU A 93 25.06 15.75 -17.22
C LEU A 93 24.17 15.06 -18.28
N LEU A 94 22.88 14.87 -17.97
CA LEU A 94 21.91 14.26 -18.89
C LEU A 94 21.65 15.12 -20.14
N SER A 95 21.74 16.45 -20.01
CA SER A 95 21.62 17.37 -21.15
C SER A 95 22.85 17.37 -22.06
N GLN A 96 24.05 17.19 -21.50
CA GLN A 96 25.31 17.12 -22.25
C GLN A 96 25.43 15.82 -23.05
N LEU A 97 24.95 14.70 -22.50
CA LEU A 97 24.93 13.40 -23.19
C LEU A 97 23.97 13.35 -24.39
N LYS A 98 22.92 14.19 -24.39
CA LYS A 98 21.94 14.27 -25.49
C LYS A 98 22.44 14.97 -26.75
N ASN A 99 23.59 15.66 -26.71
CA ASN A 99 24.12 16.44 -27.84
C ASN A 99 25.36 15.83 -28.51
N LEU A 100 25.68 14.55 -28.23
CA LEU A 100 26.81 13.86 -28.87
C LEU A 100 26.42 13.32 -30.26
N ASN A 101 26.61 14.19 -31.26
CA ASN A 101 26.84 13.97 -32.70
C ASN A 101 25.86 13.09 -33.53
N LYS A 102 25.47 13.62 -34.69
CA LYS A 102 24.36 13.17 -35.56
C LYS A 102 24.57 11.87 -36.36
N SER A 103 25.55 11.03 -36.00
CA SER A 103 25.85 9.82 -36.81
C SER A 103 25.51 8.49 -36.14
N TYR A 104 25.23 8.44 -34.84
CA TYR A 104 24.76 7.22 -34.16
C TYR A 104 23.82 7.57 -33.00
N VAL A 105 22.68 6.87 -32.90
CA VAL A 105 21.72 7.04 -31.80
C VAL A 105 22.18 6.18 -30.62
N LEU A 106 22.70 6.83 -29.58
CA LEU A 106 22.99 6.17 -28.32
C LEU A 106 21.70 6.06 -27.50
N SER A 107 21.04 4.91 -27.58
CA SER A 107 19.92 4.57 -26.69
C SER A 107 20.41 3.53 -25.69
N LEU A 108 20.60 3.95 -24.44
CA LEU A 108 20.78 3.03 -23.31
C LEU A 108 19.41 2.41 -22.99
N ALA A 109 19.05 1.38 -23.76
CA ALA A 109 17.95 0.49 -23.45
C ALA A 109 18.41 -0.94 -23.70
N ASN A 110 18.39 -1.78 -22.65
CA ASN A 110 18.33 -3.22 -22.82
C ASN A 110 17.02 -3.50 -23.56
N SER A 111 17.07 -3.72 -24.87
CA SER A 111 15.90 -4.13 -25.65
C SER A 111 16.30 -5.26 -26.58
N LEU A 112 15.75 -6.44 -26.30
CA LEU A 112 15.69 -7.59 -27.19
C LEU A 112 14.47 -7.42 -28.11
N PHE A 113 14.64 -7.72 -29.39
CA PHE A 113 13.55 -7.64 -30.37
C PHE A 113 12.89 -9.00 -30.57
N ALA A 114 11.56 -8.98 -30.65
CA ALA A 114 10.68 -10.13 -30.77
C ALA A 114 10.20 -10.34 -32.23
N GLN A 115 9.96 -11.60 -32.61
CA GLN A 115 9.43 -11.96 -33.93
C GLN A 115 7.97 -11.51 -34.09
N LYS A 116 7.63 -10.95 -35.25
CA LYS A 116 6.27 -10.50 -35.59
C LYS A 116 5.33 -11.70 -35.63
N GLY A 117 4.34 -11.74 -34.73
CA GLY A 117 3.30 -12.79 -34.68
C GLY A 117 3.26 -13.62 -33.39
N TYR A 118 4.09 -13.33 -32.39
CA TYR A 118 4.07 -14.00 -31.08
C TYR A 118 3.56 -13.05 -29.99
N ASN A 119 2.61 -13.51 -29.16
CA ASN A 119 2.16 -12.78 -27.97
C ASN A 119 3.13 -13.04 -26.83
N PHE A 120 4.04 -12.10 -26.57
CA PHE A 120 4.92 -12.18 -25.41
C PHE A 120 4.14 -11.74 -24.17
N HIS A 121 4.11 -12.56 -23.12
CA HIS A 121 3.82 -12.07 -21.77
C HIS A 121 4.86 -10.99 -21.46
N GLN A 122 4.41 -9.79 -21.12
CA GLN A 122 5.28 -8.63 -20.93
C GLN A 122 6.20 -8.88 -19.72
N SER A 123 7.45 -9.25 -19.97
CA SER A 123 8.48 -9.43 -18.94
C SER A 123 9.35 -8.17 -18.87
N LYS A 124 9.53 -7.63 -17.66
CA LYS A 124 10.34 -6.44 -17.39
C LYS A 124 11.53 -6.85 -16.53
N SER A 125 12.73 -6.45 -16.92
CA SER A 125 13.92 -6.62 -16.07
C SER A 125 13.81 -5.66 -14.88
N VAL A 126 13.90 -6.20 -13.67
CA VAL A 126 13.79 -5.46 -12.40
C VAL A 126 14.96 -5.82 -11.49
N GLN A 127 15.37 -4.88 -10.63
CA GLN A 127 16.39 -5.16 -9.63
C GLN A 127 15.76 -5.97 -8.48
N MET A 128 16.21 -7.20 -8.31
CA MET A 128 15.76 -8.09 -7.24
C MET A 128 16.72 -8.01 -6.05
N MET A 129 16.15 -7.84 -4.85
CA MET A 129 16.84 -8.04 -3.59
C MET A 129 16.80 -9.53 -3.23
N TYR A 130 17.81 -10.00 -2.49
CA TYR A 130 17.91 -11.37 -2.01
C TYR A 130 18.28 -11.40 -0.53
N GLN A 131 17.58 -12.24 0.24
CA GLN A 131 17.94 -12.56 1.61
C GLN A 131 17.59 -14.02 1.92
N LYS A 132 18.43 -14.69 2.70
CA LYS A 132 18.13 -16.00 3.30
C LYS A 132 18.12 -15.87 4.81
N ASP A 133 16.95 -16.07 5.43
CA ASP A 133 16.78 -15.94 6.87
C ASP A 133 15.52 -16.69 7.35
N ARG A 134 15.26 -16.67 8.65
CA ARG A 134 14.06 -17.23 9.25
C ARG A 134 12.89 -16.24 9.20
N PHE A 135 11.85 -16.60 8.44
CA PHE A 135 10.64 -15.81 8.33
C PHE A 135 9.40 -16.65 8.64
N LYS A 136 8.31 -15.99 9.03
CA LYS A 136 7.02 -16.66 9.05
C LYS A 136 6.51 -16.76 7.61
N ILE A 137 6.18 -17.97 7.19
CA ILE A 137 5.64 -18.26 5.86
C ILE A 137 4.48 -19.27 5.97
N ALA A 138 3.50 -19.14 5.08
CA ALA A 138 2.47 -20.15 4.86
C ALA A 138 2.11 -20.24 3.38
N HIS A 139 1.47 -21.34 3.01
CA HIS A 139 0.81 -21.48 1.72
C HIS A 139 -0.70 -21.62 1.95
N ILE A 140 -1.47 -20.78 1.28
CA ILE A 140 -2.92 -20.73 1.37
C ILE A 140 -3.49 -21.51 0.18
N GLN A 141 -3.88 -22.76 0.43
CA GLN A 141 -4.33 -23.69 -0.61
C GLN A 141 -5.57 -23.17 -1.35
N GLU A 142 -6.50 -22.48 -0.66
CA GLU A 142 -7.74 -21.98 -1.27
C GLU A 142 -7.51 -20.83 -2.27
N MET A 143 -6.38 -20.14 -2.17
CA MET A 143 -5.98 -19.05 -3.05
C MET A 143 -4.83 -19.43 -3.98
N ASN A 144 -4.23 -20.62 -3.79
CA ASN A 144 -2.99 -21.01 -4.41
C ASN A 144 -1.93 -19.88 -4.30
N ALA A 145 -1.69 -19.45 -3.06
CA ALA A 145 -0.86 -18.27 -2.77
C ALA A 145 0.13 -18.54 -1.63
N GLN A 146 1.33 -18.01 -1.76
CA GLN A 146 2.30 -17.94 -0.66
C GLN A 146 2.11 -16.64 0.12
N ILE A 147 2.21 -16.71 1.45
CA ILE A 147 2.21 -15.53 2.31
C ILE A 147 3.51 -15.50 3.13
N LEU A 148 4.22 -14.39 3.05
CA LEU A 148 5.49 -14.15 3.75
C LEU A 148 5.35 -12.94 4.67
N MET A 149 5.89 -13.03 5.88
CA MET A 149 5.95 -11.92 6.83
C MET A 149 7.40 -11.55 7.14
N ILE A 150 7.76 -10.31 6.80
CA ILE A 150 9.08 -9.72 7.03
C ILE A 150 8.93 -8.66 8.15
N PRO A 151 9.42 -8.90 9.37
CA PRO A 151 9.34 -7.92 10.44
C PRO A 151 10.27 -6.72 10.18
N TYR A 152 9.83 -5.51 10.54
CA TYR A 152 10.67 -4.32 10.58
C TYR A 152 11.46 -4.20 11.90
N ALA A 153 12.39 -3.25 11.97
CA ALA A 153 13.20 -3.00 13.14
C ALA A 153 12.31 -2.72 14.36
N GLY A 154 12.63 -3.35 15.49
CA GLY A 154 11.81 -3.29 16.70
C GLY A 154 10.58 -4.20 16.72
N LYS A 155 10.30 -4.95 15.63
CA LYS A 155 9.23 -5.96 15.53
C LYS A 155 7.82 -5.45 15.85
N SER A 156 7.61 -4.14 15.87
CA SER A 156 6.30 -3.49 16.04
C SER A 156 5.54 -3.39 14.72
N LEU A 157 6.26 -3.36 13.60
CA LEU A 157 5.70 -3.38 12.25
C LEU A 157 6.17 -4.65 11.52
N SER A 158 5.34 -5.14 10.59
CA SER A 158 5.74 -6.16 9.62
C SER A 158 5.24 -5.81 8.24
N MET A 159 6.06 -6.08 7.22
CA MET A 159 5.59 -6.20 5.85
C MET A 159 5.07 -7.62 5.65
N ILE A 160 3.83 -7.73 5.17
CA ILE A 160 3.22 -9.01 4.79
C ILE A 160 3.05 -8.99 3.28
N ILE A 161 3.51 -10.02 2.60
CA ILE A 161 3.43 -10.15 1.15
C ILE A 161 2.60 -11.39 0.84
N LEU A 162 1.53 -11.20 0.08
CA LEU A 162 0.69 -12.25 -0.46
C LEU A 162 1.01 -12.38 -1.96
N LEU A 163 1.64 -13.49 -2.31
CA LEU A 163 2.12 -13.83 -3.64
C LEU A 163 1.24 -14.96 -4.21
N PRO A 164 0.20 -14.64 -4.99
CA PRO A 164 -0.67 -15.64 -5.61
C PRO A 164 -0.08 -16.14 -6.92
N ASP A 165 -0.28 -17.42 -7.24
CA ASP A 165 0.10 -17.97 -8.55
C ASP A 165 -0.67 -17.29 -9.70
N ASP A 166 -1.90 -16.83 -9.42
CA ASP A 166 -2.69 -15.98 -10.31
C ASP A 166 -3.35 -14.84 -9.51
N ILE A 167 -3.16 -13.60 -9.97
CA ILE A 167 -3.73 -12.41 -9.33
C ILE A 167 -5.23 -12.26 -9.63
N THR A 168 -5.79 -13.01 -10.59
CA THR A 168 -7.22 -12.94 -10.90
C THR A 168 -8.09 -13.51 -9.76
N GLY A 169 -9.10 -12.75 -9.33
CA GLY A 169 -10.06 -13.22 -8.32
C GLY A 169 -9.64 -13.10 -6.84
N LEU A 170 -8.56 -12.36 -6.55
CA LEU A 170 -8.05 -12.18 -5.18
C LEU A 170 -8.95 -11.32 -4.26
N GLU A 171 -9.80 -10.49 -4.87
CA GLU A 171 -10.64 -9.48 -4.21
C GLU A 171 -11.57 -10.04 -3.12
N GLN A 172 -12.27 -11.14 -3.41
CA GLN A 172 -13.28 -11.69 -2.48
C GLN A 172 -12.67 -12.53 -1.35
N LYS A 173 -11.42 -12.98 -1.52
CA LYS A 173 -10.75 -13.88 -0.56
C LYS A 173 -9.87 -13.10 0.43
N LEU A 174 -9.68 -11.81 0.20
CA LEU A 174 -8.80 -10.93 0.98
C LEU A 174 -9.29 -10.64 2.41
N ILE A 175 -10.52 -11.00 2.77
CA ILE A 175 -11.05 -10.80 4.14
C ILE A 175 -10.68 -11.97 5.08
N ARG A 176 -10.37 -13.15 4.53
CA ARG A 176 -10.13 -14.38 5.33
C ARG A 176 -8.67 -14.64 5.73
N TRP A 177 -7.69 -14.16 4.96
CA TRP A 177 -6.27 -14.42 5.25
C TRP A 177 -5.72 -13.61 6.43
N THR A 178 -6.47 -12.64 6.95
CA THR A 178 -6.06 -11.79 8.08
C THR A 178 -5.79 -12.60 9.37
N SER A 179 -6.13 -13.89 9.41
CA SER A 179 -5.65 -14.82 10.43
C SER A 179 -4.24 -15.32 10.08
N LEU A 180 -3.23 -14.65 10.60
CA LEU A 180 -1.80 -15.01 10.50
C LEU A 180 -1.43 -16.23 11.39
N GLU A 181 -2.40 -16.86 12.04
CA GLU A 181 -2.20 -17.93 13.03
C GLU A 181 -1.63 -19.22 12.41
N SER A 182 -1.78 -19.41 11.09
CA SER A 182 -1.31 -20.60 10.36
C SER A 182 0.15 -20.51 9.91
N MET A 183 0.81 -19.35 10.06
CA MET A 183 2.16 -19.14 9.56
C MET A 183 3.23 -19.80 10.43
N LYS A 184 4.17 -20.50 9.79
CA LYS A 184 5.26 -21.22 10.47
C LYS A 184 6.58 -20.49 10.25
N ASP A 185 7.37 -20.41 11.31
CA ASP A 185 8.73 -19.85 11.27
C ASP A 185 9.67 -20.89 10.62
N ARG A 186 10.21 -20.54 9.44
CA ARG A 186 11.06 -21.42 8.61
C ARG A 186 12.20 -20.61 8.00
N GLU A 187 13.30 -21.29 7.68
CA GLU A 187 14.34 -20.69 6.85
C GLU A 187 13.83 -20.55 5.41
N VAL A 188 13.87 -19.34 4.87
CA VAL A 188 13.33 -18.97 3.57
C VAL A 188 14.35 -18.14 2.79
N GLU A 189 14.54 -18.48 1.52
CA GLU A 189 15.20 -17.67 0.50
C GLU A 189 14.18 -16.75 -0.14
N VAL A 190 14.32 -15.45 0.11
CA VAL A 190 13.39 -14.40 -0.31
C VAL A 190 14.02 -13.62 -1.45
N TYR A 191 13.32 -13.57 -2.58
CA TYR A 191 13.60 -12.69 -3.70
C TYR A 191 12.47 -11.67 -3.82
N LEU A 192 12.78 -10.39 -3.61
CA LEU A 192 11.80 -9.30 -3.60
C LEU A 192 12.32 -8.15 -4.47
N PRO A 193 11.54 -7.61 -5.43
CA PRO A 193 11.98 -6.46 -6.20
C PRO A 193 12.24 -5.24 -5.30
N ARG A 194 13.25 -4.43 -5.65
CA ARG A 194 13.31 -3.05 -5.21
C ARG A 194 12.22 -2.28 -5.95
N PHE A 195 11.42 -1.50 -5.23
CA PHE A 195 10.37 -0.69 -5.86
C PHE A 195 10.10 0.60 -5.11
N LYS A 196 9.58 1.57 -5.84
CA LYS A 196 9.06 2.83 -5.30
C LYS A 196 7.65 3.01 -5.84
N LEU A 197 6.69 3.21 -4.95
CA LEU A 197 5.32 3.54 -5.33
C LEU A 197 5.00 4.93 -4.82
N GLU A 198 4.45 5.76 -5.70
CA GLU A 198 3.90 7.07 -5.37
C GLU A 198 2.56 7.19 -6.10
N ASP A 199 1.48 6.93 -5.38
CA ASP A 199 0.14 6.99 -5.94
C ASP A 199 -0.65 8.14 -5.34
N THR A 200 -1.43 8.81 -6.19
CA THR A 200 -2.39 9.84 -5.80
C THR A 200 -3.77 9.44 -6.31
N PHE A 201 -4.73 9.29 -5.40
CA PHE A 201 -6.09 8.89 -5.70
C PHE A 201 -7.08 10.00 -5.33
N GLU A 202 -8.03 10.25 -6.23
CA GLU A 202 -9.24 11.00 -5.91
C GLU A 202 -10.30 10.00 -5.41
N LEU A 203 -10.66 10.12 -4.15
CA LEU A 203 -11.48 9.11 -3.46
C LEU A 203 -12.98 9.41 -3.51
N ASN A 204 -13.40 10.51 -4.12
CA ASN A 204 -14.82 10.89 -4.22
C ASN A 204 -15.67 9.75 -4.79
N LEU A 205 -15.37 9.29 -6.00
CA LEU A 205 -16.14 8.23 -6.67
C LEU A 205 -16.10 6.91 -5.88
N PRO A 206 -14.93 6.37 -5.47
CA PRO A 206 -14.89 5.18 -4.63
C PRO A 206 -15.73 5.29 -3.35
N LEU A 207 -15.65 6.42 -2.63
CA LEU A 207 -16.41 6.60 -1.40
C LEU A 207 -17.92 6.73 -1.66
N GLN A 208 -18.33 7.34 -2.76
CA GLN A 208 -19.72 7.41 -3.19
C GLN A 208 -20.28 6.02 -3.53
N GLU A 209 -19.52 5.20 -4.25
CA GLU A 209 -19.87 3.80 -4.57
C GLU A 209 -19.98 2.94 -3.31
N MET A 210 -19.18 3.23 -2.27
CA MET A 210 -19.30 2.59 -0.95
C MET A 210 -20.53 3.06 -0.15
N GLY A 211 -21.25 4.09 -0.61
CA GLY A 211 -22.48 4.60 0.00
C GLY A 211 -22.36 5.94 0.72
N MET A 212 -21.21 6.62 0.64
CA MET A 212 -21.01 7.96 1.18
C MET A 212 -21.40 9.00 0.12
N ILE A 213 -22.68 9.39 0.05
CA ILE A 213 -23.22 10.20 -1.05
C ILE A 213 -23.45 11.65 -0.63
N ASP A 214 -24.24 11.87 0.42
CA ASP A 214 -24.76 13.18 0.82
C ASP A 214 -23.63 14.17 1.15
N VAL A 215 -22.52 13.70 1.72
CA VAL A 215 -21.40 14.58 2.10
C VAL A 215 -20.77 15.29 0.88
N PHE A 216 -20.85 14.69 -0.30
CA PHE A 216 -20.31 15.25 -1.54
C PHE A 216 -21.33 16.12 -2.31
N GLU A 217 -22.58 16.17 -1.86
CA GLU A 217 -23.64 16.94 -2.51
C GLU A 217 -23.95 18.23 -1.74
N GLU A 218 -23.71 19.40 -2.34
CA GLU A 218 -23.99 20.71 -1.72
C GLU A 218 -25.46 20.88 -1.28
N SER A 219 -26.40 20.22 -1.96
CA SER A 219 -27.83 20.29 -1.63
C SER A 219 -28.19 19.48 -0.37
N LYS A 220 -27.48 18.37 -0.11
CA LYS A 220 -27.82 17.38 0.94
C LYS A 220 -26.85 17.34 2.12
N ALA A 221 -25.60 17.75 1.93
CA ALA A 221 -24.56 17.66 2.96
C ALA A 221 -24.97 18.43 4.23
N ASP A 222 -24.95 17.72 5.36
CA ASP A 222 -25.15 18.31 6.68
C ASP A 222 -23.86 18.18 7.50
N LEU A 223 -23.01 19.21 7.39
CA LEU A 223 -21.80 19.42 8.19
C LEU A 223 -21.98 20.56 9.21
N SER A 224 -23.21 20.77 9.68
CA SER A 224 -23.57 21.86 10.61
C SER A 224 -22.81 21.81 11.94
N GLY A 225 -22.31 20.64 12.35
CA GLY A 225 -21.44 20.48 13.51
C GLY A 225 -20.04 21.10 13.35
N MET A 226 -19.60 21.42 12.12
CA MET A 226 -18.35 22.14 11.85
C MET A 226 -18.54 23.65 11.79
N ALA A 227 -19.57 24.11 11.05
CA ALA A 227 -19.84 25.54 10.87
C ALA A 227 -21.35 25.81 10.74
N PRO A 228 -22.04 26.16 11.84
CA PRO A 228 -23.50 26.25 11.89
C PRO A 228 -24.17 27.25 10.91
N PRO A 229 -23.60 28.41 10.54
CA PRO A 229 -24.30 29.33 9.63
C PRO A 229 -23.96 29.11 8.15
N ARG A 230 -23.05 28.18 7.80
CA ARG A 230 -22.61 27.97 6.41
C ARG A 230 -22.97 26.57 5.95
N LYS A 231 -23.61 26.47 4.79
CA LYS A 231 -23.81 25.19 4.12
C LYS A 231 -22.44 24.71 3.63
N LEU A 232 -21.92 23.66 4.25
CA LEU A 232 -20.63 23.04 3.92
C LEU A 232 -20.88 21.67 3.32
N PHE A 233 -20.08 21.33 2.31
CA PHE A 233 -20.02 20.00 1.72
C PHE A 233 -18.57 19.65 1.44
N LEU A 234 -18.28 18.35 1.31
CA LEU A 234 -16.97 17.84 0.99
C LEU A 234 -16.79 17.84 -0.52
N SER A 235 -16.04 18.81 -1.05
CA SER A 235 -15.86 18.93 -2.50
C SER A 235 -14.93 17.86 -3.07
N LYS A 236 -13.82 17.56 -2.38
CA LYS A 236 -12.80 16.65 -2.87
C LYS A 236 -12.05 15.95 -1.74
N VAL A 237 -11.77 14.66 -1.93
CA VAL A 237 -10.89 13.86 -1.08
C VAL A 237 -9.75 13.35 -1.94
N VAL A 238 -8.53 13.80 -1.64
CA VAL A 238 -7.32 13.34 -2.32
C VAL A 238 -6.44 12.61 -1.31
N HIS A 239 -6.08 11.38 -1.65
CA HIS A 239 -5.14 10.58 -0.88
C HIS A 239 -3.86 10.42 -1.67
N LYS A 240 -2.71 10.73 -1.05
CA LYS A 240 -1.39 10.51 -1.64
C LYS A 240 -0.57 9.65 -0.70
N ALA A 241 0.02 8.58 -1.22
CA ALA A 241 0.88 7.71 -0.45
C ALA A 241 2.18 7.43 -1.22
N TYR A 242 3.26 7.31 -0.46
CA TYR A 242 4.59 7.01 -0.96
C TYR A 242 5.21 5.87 -0.15
N VAL A 243 5.83 4.92 -0.84
CA VAL A 243 6.68 3.90 -0.21
C VAL A 243 7.88 3.61 -1.09
N GLU A 244 9.03 3.45 -0.45
CA GLU A 244 10.24 2.94 -1.07
C GLU A 244 10.65 1.67 -0.32
N VAL A 245 10.76 0.57 -1.07
CA VAL A 245 11.20 -0.72 -0.55
C VAL A 245 12.57 -1.00 -1.15
N ASN A 246 13.58 -0.98 -0.27
CA ASN A 246 14.97 -1.28 -0.57
C ASN A 246 15.59 -2.08 0.59
N GLU A 247 16.85 -2.48 0.42
CA GLU A 247 17.61 -3.24 1.39
C GLU A 247 17.77 -2.47 2.71
N GLU A 248 18.09 -1.19 2.69
CA GLU A 248 18.34 -0.44 3.94
C GLU A 248 17.07 -0.31 4.79
N GLY A 249 15.93 0.01 4.16
CA GLY A 249 14.62 0.19 4.80
C GLY A 249 13.96 -1.11 5.26
N THR A 250 14.30 -2.25 4.63
CA THR A 250 13.75 -3.58 4.97
C THR A 250 14.71 -4.39 5.85
N LEU A 251 16.03 -4.20 5.73
CA LEU A 251 17.09 -4.99 6.41
C LEU A 251 17.58 -4.41 7.74
N ALA A 252 17.31 -3.14 8.07
CA ALA A 252 17.61 -2.60 9.41
C ALA A 252 16.92 -3.38 10.55
N ALA A 253 15.98 -4.28 10.21
CA ALA A 253 15.27 -5.19 11.08
C ALA A 253 15.92 -6.56 11.30
N ALA A 254 16.69 -7.04 10.32
CA ALA A 254 17.20 -8.42 10.26
C ALA A 254 18.64 -8.56 10.79
N ALA A 255 19.25 -7.47 11.26
CA ALA A 255 20.67 -7.42 11.61
C ALA A 255 21.08 -8.16 12.91
N THR A 256 20.23 -9.03 13.49
CA THR A 256 20.61 -9.82 14.68
C THR A 256 20.33 -11.30 14.47
N GLY A 257 21.32 -12.02 13.94
CA GLY A 257 21.34 -13.48 13.96
C GLY A 257 22.43 -14.07 13.07
N SER A 258 23.52 -14.55 13.67
CA SER A 258 24.54 -15.34 12.98
C SER A 258 23.93 -16.59 12.36
N VAL A 259 24.04 -16.77 11.04
CA VAL A 259 23.55 -17.97 10.34
C VAL A 259 24.70 -18.96 10.16
N VAL A 260 24.56 -20.14 10.74
CA VAL A 260 25.40 -21.31 10.46
C VAL A 260 24.82 -22.02 9.24
N VAL A 261 25.58 -22.08 8.15
CA VAL A 261 25.13 -22.73 6.90
C VAL A 261 25.34 -24.24 7.02
N ASN A 262 24.26 -25.00 7.16
CA ASN A 262 24.30 -26.46 7.03
C ASN A 262 23.70 -26.86 5.67
N ARG A 263 24.50 -27.50 4.80
CA ARG A 263 24.08 -27.91 3.46
C ARG A 263 23.40 -29.28 3.51
N SER A 264 22.06 -29.30 3.46
CA SER A 264 21.28 -30.47 3.06
C SER A 264 20.00 -30.02 2.31
N HIS A 265 19.72 -30.70 1.21
CA HIS A 265 18.67 -30.41 0.22
C HIS A 265 17.26 -30.74 0.76
N ILE A 266 16.34 -29.77 0.68
CA ILE A 266 14.95 -29.81 0.18
C ILE A 266 14.47 -28.34 0.25
N SER A 267 14.36 -27.69 -0.90
CA SER A 267 14.01 -26.28 -1.03
C SER A 267 12.49 -26.06 -0.89
N ASP A 268 11.95 -26.26 0.31
CA ASP A 268 10.56 -25.89 0.65
C ASP A 268 10.45 -24.44 1.18
N GLY A 269 11.53 -23.67 1.07
CA GLY A 269 11.65 -22.31 1.59
C GLY A 269 11.94 -21.27 0.52
N LEU A 270 11.52 -21.43 -0.74
CA LEU A 270 11.71 -20.39 -1.75
C LEU A 270 10.48 -19.47 -1.80
N PHE A 271 10.69 -18.17 -1.67
CA PHE A 271 9.68 -17.13 -1.91
C PHE A 271 10.21 -16.15 -2.96
N MET A 272 9.63 -16.18 -4.16
CA MET A 272 10.12 -15.41 -5.31
C MET A 272 9.03 -14.50 -5.86
N ALA A 273 9.06 -13.23 -5.46
CA ALA A 273 8.09 -12.22 -5.86
C ALA A 273 8.40 -11.64 -7.25
N ASP A 274 8.39 -12.49 -8.29
CA ASP A 274 8.70 -12.14 -9.68
C ASP A 274 7.46 -11.86 -10.55
N HIS A 275 6.27 -11.96 -9.97
CA HIS A 275 4.98 -11.68 -10.57
C HIS A 275 4.12 -10.82 -9.63
N PRO A 276 2.98 -10.27 -10.10
CA PRO A 276 2.18 -9.34 -9.31
C PRO A 276 1.76 -9.90 -7.94
N PHE A 277 1.94 -9.09 -6.90
CA PHE A 277 1.63 -9.47 -5.52
C PHE A 277 0.90 -8.36 -4.76
N LEU A 278 0.24 -8.75 -3.68
CA LEU A 278 -0.27 -7.81 -2.68
C LEU A 278 0.71 -7.70 -1.52
N PHE A 279 0.80 -6.52 -0.93
CA PHE A 279 1.58 -6.32 0.26
C PHE A 279 0.87 -5.38 1.24
N PHE A 280 1.18 -5.57 2.52
CA PHE A 280 0.60 -4.82 3.62
C PHE A 280 1.71 -4.43 4.58
N ILE A 281 1.61 -3.24 5.16
CA ILE A 281 2.42 -2.87 6.32
C ILE A 281 1.49 -2.87 7.52
N GLN A 282 1.71 -3.80 8.44
CA GLN A 282 0.87 -4.03 9.60
C GLN A 282 1.57 -3.57 10.88
N HIS A 283 0.82 -2.97 11.79
CA HIS A 283 1.22 -2.78 13.18
C HIS A 283 0.86 -4.02 14.00
N ASN A 284 1.88 -4.79 14.40
CA ASN A 284 1.74 -6.10 15.03
C ASN A 284 0.96 -6.06 16.36
N PRO A 285 1.19 -5.10 17.29
CA PRO A 285 0.47 -5.06 18.56
C PRO A 285 -1.05 -4.89 18.44
N THR A 286 -1.52 -4.19 17.40
CA THR A 286 -2.95 -3.91 17.20
C THR A 286 -3.54 -4.66 16.01
N ASN A 287 -2.74 -5.43 15.28
CA ASN A 287 -3.07 -6.06 14.00
C ASN A 287 -3.62 -5.08 12.94
N THR A 288 -3.28 -3.78 13.03
CA THR A 288 -3.84 -2.76 12.12
C THR A 288 -3.05 -2.68 10.82
N ILE A 289 -3.74 -2.74 9.67
CA ILE A 289 -3.13 -2.47 8.37
C ILE A 289 -2.95 -0.96 8.21
N LEU A 290 -1.69 -0.51 8.21
CA LEU A 290 -1.34 0.90 8.03
C LEU A 290 -1.29 1.26 6.55
N PHE A 291 -0.76 0.35 5.74
CA PHE A 291 -0.66 0.50 4.29
C PHE A 291 -1.08 -0.79 3.60
N LEU A 292 -1.73 -0.63 2.46
CA LEU A 292 -2.16 -1.70 1.58
C LEU A 292 -1.70 -1.35 0.17
N GLY A 293 -1.06 -2.31 -0.49
CA GLY A 293 -0.66 -2.13 -1.88
C GLY A 293 -0.76 -3.38 -2.73
N LYS A 294 -0.86 -3.14 -4.05
CA LYS A 294 -0.73 -4.11 -5.12
C LYS A 294 0.43 -3.66 -6.00
N LEU A 295 1.43 -4.52 -6.16
CA LEU A 295 2.52 -4.30 -7.09
C LEU A 295 2.30 -5.18 -8.32
N CYS A 296 1.98 -4.56 -9.46
CA CYS A 296 1.91 -5.21 -10.76
C CYS A 296 3.21 -5.02 -11.55
N SER A 297 3.86 -3.86 -11.42
CA SER A 297 5.15 -3.58 -12.06
C SER A 297 6.03 -2.69 -11.15
N PRO A 298 7.22 -3.17 -10.74
CA PRO A 298 8.21 -2.39 -9.97
C PRO A 298 8.75 -1.14 -10.68
#